data_AF-A0A6P0IUU2-F1
#
_entry.id   AF-A0A6P0IUU2-F1
#
_cell.length_a   1.000
_cell.length_b   1.000
_cell.length_c   1.000
_cell.angle_alpha   90.00
_cell.angle_beta   90.00
_cell.angle_gamma   90.00
#
_symmetry.space_group_name_H-M   'P 1'
#
loop_
_entity.id
_entity.type
_entity.pdbx_description
1 polymer ?
#
loop_
_entity_poly.entity_id
_entity_poly.type
_entity_poly.pdbx_seq_one_letter_code
_entity_poly.pdbx_strand_id
1 'polypeptide(L)' 'VGTDPEQMVGAASLLLSDSVAYQGMANAINPFGDGRAAERIVKIVEDYFDCNPPIRLSGQ' A
#
# COMPACT_ATOMS: atom_id res chain seq x y z
N VAL A 1 -15.97 11.33 -1.89
CA VAL A 1 -16.17 9.86 -1.84
C VAL A 1 -17.65 9.58 -2.11
N GLY A 2 -17.95 8.69 -3.05
CA GLY A 2 -19.31 8.40 -3.51
C GLY A 2 -20.03 7.44 -2.57
N THR A 3 -21.06 7.93 -1.89
CA THR A 3 -21.93 7.15 -0.99
C THR A 3 -23.36 7.07 -1.53
N ASP A 4 -23.53 7.34 -2.82
CA ASP A 4 -24.81 7.23 -3.52
C ASP A 4 -25.11 5.73 -3.79
N PRO A 5 -26.20 5.18 -3.23
CA PRO A 5 -26.54 3.77 -3.39
C PRO A 5 -26.72 3.35 -4.85
N GLU A 6 -27.27 4.20 -5.71
CA GLU A 6 -27.52 3.85 -7.11
C GLU A 6 -26.21 3.69 -7.87
N GLN A 7 -25.25 4.59 -7.62
CA GLN A 7 -23.92 4.51 -8.22
C GLN A 7 -23.14 3.28 -7.74
N MET A 8 -23.28 2.90 -6.45
CA MET A 8 -22.65 1.69 -5.92
C MET A 8 -23.20 0.43 -6.57
N VAL A 9 -24.52 0.31 -6.70
CA VAL A 9 -25.16 -0.85 -7.34
C VAL A 9 -24.78 -0.93 -8.82
N GLY A 10 -24.76 0.21 -9.52
CA GLY A 10 -24.34 0.27 -10.92
C GLY A 10 -22.89 -0.19 -11.12
N ALA A 11 -21.96 0.35 -10.32
CA ALA A 11 -20.55 -0.02 -10.40
C ALA A 11 -20.32 -1.50 -10.06
N ALA A 12 -20.98 -2.03 -9.02
CA ALA A 12 -20.89 -3.45 -8.68
C ALA A 12 -21.46 -4.34 -9.78
N SER A 13 -22.63 -3.99 -10.33
CA SER A 13 -23.28 -4.74 -11.40
C SER A 13 -22.42 -4.81 -12.66
N LEU A 14 -21.74 -3.71 -13.03
CA LEU A 14 -20.80 -3.69 -14.14
C LEU A 14 -19.66 -4.70 -13.93
N LEU A 15 -19.03 -4.70 -12.76
CA LEU A 15 -17.92 -5.62 -12.47
C LEU A 15 -18.35 -7.08 -12.36
N LEU A 16 -19.57 -7.35 -11.91
CA LEU A 16 -20.10 -8.70 -11.80
C LEU A 16 -20.56 -9.29 -13.14
N SER A 17 -20.93 -8.45 -14.11
CA SER A 17 -21.48 -8.89 -15.40
C SER A 17 -20.50 -8.79 -16.57
N ASP A 18 -19.44 -7.97 -16.47
CA ASP A 18 -18.43 -7.80 -17.50
C ASP A 18 -17.06 -8.30 -17.02
N SER A 19 -16.66 -9.46 -17.57
CA SER A 19 -15.35 -10.06 -17.28
C SER A 19 -14.16 -9.21 -17.74
N VAL A 20 -14.30 -8.41 -18.81
CA VAL A 20 -13.23 -7.53 -19.30
C VAL A 20 -13.05 -6.36 -18.34
N ALA A 21 -14.16 -5.75 -17.91
CA ALA A 21 -14.14 -4.68 -16.91
C ALA A 21 -13.52 -5.16 -15.59
N TYR A 22 -13.92 -6.34 -15.12
CA TYR A 22 -13.35 -6.95 -13.92
C TYR A 22 -11.84 -7.18 -14.04
N GLN A 23 -11.38 -7.83 -15.13
CA GLN A 23 -9.98 -8.16 -15.31
C GLN A 23 -9.11 -6.90 -15.48
N GLY A 24 -9.62 -5.84 -16.11
CA GLY A 24 -8.92 -4.56 -16.22
C GLY A 24 -8.66 -3.93 -14.85
N MET A 25 -9.61 -4.03 -13.92
CA MET A 25 -9.44 -3.51 -12.55
C MET A 25 -8.59 -4.44 -11.68
N ALA A 26 -8.84 -5.75 -11.71
CA ALA A 26 -8.18 -6.73 -10.85
C ALA A 26 -6.67 -6.83 -11.12
N ASN A 27 -6.25 -6.64 -12.37
CA ASN A 27 -4.84 -6.70 -12.78
C ASN A 27 -4.19 -5.32 -12.92
N ALA A 28 -4.86 -4.24 -12.48
CA ALA A 28 -4.28 -2.92 -12.50
C ALA A 28 -2.98 -2.89 -11.66
N ILE A 29 -1.98 -2.15 -12.14
CA ILE A 29 -0.73 -1.97 -11.41
C ILE A 29 -1.06 -1.35 -10.05
N ASN A 30 -0.69 -2.03 -8.97
CA ASN A 30 -0.88 -1.52 -7.62
C ASN A 30 0.09 -0.33 -7.37
N PRO A 31 -0.40 0.92 -7.27
CA PRO A 31 0.47 2.07 -7.05
C PRO A 31 0.94 2.20 -5.60
N PHE A 32 0.37 1.43 -4.67
CA PHE A 32 0.60 1.57 -3.23
C PHE A 32 1.76 0.71 -2.71
N GLY A 33 2.31 -0.17 -3.54
CA GLY A 33 3.51 -0.91 -3.20
C GLY A 33 3.64 -2.24 -3.93
N ASP A 34 4.83 -2.80 -3.80
CA ASP A 34 5.24 -4.08 -4.37
C ASP A 34 5.30 -5.21 -3.32
N GLY A 35 4.75 -4.96 -2.12
CA GLY A 35 4.76 -5.91 -1.01
C GLY A 35 6.04 -5.94 -0.18
N ARG A 36 7.08 -5.15 -0.52
CA ARG A 36 8.38 -5.17 0.18
C ARG A 36 8.62 -3.95 1.08
N ALA A 37 7.55 -3.26 1.48
CA ALA A 37 7.65 -2.07 2.32
C ALA A 37 8.32 -2.38 3.68
N ALA A 38 7.93 -3.49 4.32
CA ALA A 38 8.49 -3.89 5.62
C ALA A 38 10.01 -4.11 5.57
N GLU A 39 10.50 -4.85 4.56
CA GLU A 39 11.93 -5.10 4.37
C GLU A 39 12.72 -3.78 4.20
N ARG A 40 12.20 -2.83 3.42
CA ARG A 40 12.83 -1.52 3.22
C ARG A 40 12.87 -0.69 4.49
N ILE A 41 11.78 -0.69 5.26
CA ILE A 41 11.69 0.05 6.51
C ILE A 41 12.70 -0.49 7.52
N VAL A 42 12.78 -1.82 7.69
CA VAL A 42 13.75 -2.46 8.58
C VAL A 42 15.17 -2.06 8.17
N LYS A 43 15.51 -2.18 6.89
CA LYS A 43 16.83 -1.80 6.38
C LYS A 43 17.18 -0.33 6.68
N ILE A 44 16.23 0.60 6.48
CA ILE A 44 16.45 2.02 6.79
C ILE A 44 16.72 2.23 8.28
N VAL A 45 16.00 1.53 9.15
CA VAL A 45 16.19 1.61 10.60
C VAL A 45 17.56 1.06 11.01
N GLU A 46 17.96 -0.09 10.48
CA GLU A 46 19.29 -0.67 10.70
C GLU A 46 20.41 0.28 10.23
N ASP A 47 20.32 0.74 8.98
CA ASP A 47 21.29 1.66 8.39
C ASP A 47 21.43 2.97 9.21
N TYR A 48 20.33 3.47 9.80
CA TYR A 48 20.34 4.65 10.67
C TYR A 48 21.18 4.44 11.95
N PHE A 49 21.03 3.28 12.60
CA PHE A 49 21.78 2.96 13.82
C PHE A 49 23.24 2.59 13.54
N ASP A 50 23.54 2.04 12.37
CA ASP A 50 24.90 1.68 11.96
C ASP A 50 25.70 2.90 11.47
N CYS A 51 25.08 3.85 10.78
CA CYS A 51 25.74 5.05 10.25
C CYS A 51 25.73 6.26 11.20
N ASN A 52 24.96 6.22 12.28
CA ASN A 52 25.01 7.20 13.36
C ASN A 52 24.72 6.48 14.68
N PRO A 53 25.75 5.96 15.38
CA PRO A 53 25.51 5.26 16.63
C PRO A 53 24.81 6.22 17.59
N PRO A 54 23.74 5.78 18.27
CA PRO A 54 23.01 6.65 19.18
C PRO A 54 24.00 7.19 20.21
N ILE A 55 23.99 8.51 20.39
CA ILE A 55 24.79 9.20 21.41
C ILE A 55 24.54 8.43 22.70
N ARG A 56 25.57 7.74 23.20
CA ARG A 56 25.47 7.11 24.51
C ARG A 56 25.18 8.24 25.47
N LEU A 57 23.97 8.27 26.02
CA LEU A 57 23.67 9.11 27.17
C LEU A 57 24.57 8.58 28.29
N SER A 58 25.75 9.21 28.40
CA SER A 58 26.68 8.98 29.48
C SER A 58 25.97 9.40 30.76
N GLY A 59 25.47 8.39 31.49
CA GLY A 59 25.22 8.55 32.91
C GLY A 59 26.55 8.87 33.57
N GLN A 60 26.68 10.10 34.06
CA GLN A 60 27.64 10.52 35.06
C GLN A 60 26.91 11.43 36.04
#